data_AF-A0A1Y1VVV5-F1
#
_entry.id   AF-A0A1Y1VVV5-F1
#
_cell.length_a   1.000
_cell.length_b   1.000
_cell.length_c   1.000
_cell.angle_alpha   90.00
_cell.angle_beta   90.00
_cell.angle_gamma   90.00
#
_symmetry.space_group_name_H-M   'P 1'
#
loop_
_entity.id
_entity.type
_entity.pdbx_description
1 polymer ?
#
loop_
_entity_poly.entity_id
_entity_poly.type
_entity_poly.pdbx_seq_one_letter_code
_entity_poly.pdbx_strand_id
1 'polypeptide(L)'
;MDDGIADSSSKQWKRFDRDGHGHTGPFGIPEAKCDSPVALVNATAEYLRANWASRLDFVIWTGDSGRHDSDAEIPRTFEEIVEQNYITADAMRYAFPAIPVVPNIGNNDISPHNELPSPGHKRARLTYRQLSKAWHGFIPDDQMRTFRYGGYFAKDVPRGITVLSLNTIYWYRANAKVGGCAADDSPGLAQLAWIRYQLRRARQRNRDLILMGHVIPNRDNYRPTCYHGY
;
A
#
# COMPACT_ATOMS: atom_id res chain seq x y z
N MET A 1 -7.74 52.06 29.27
CA MET A 1 -8.10 51.38 28.01
C MET A 1 -7.00 50.39 27.81
N ASP A 2 -7.25 49.17 28.29
CA ASP A 2 -6.24 48.13 28.49
C ASP A 2 -6.72 46.91 27.72
N ASP A 3 -5.81 46.33 26.96
CA ASP A 3 -6.06 45.35 25.91
C ASP A 3 -6.41 43.97 26.49
N GLY A 4 -7.66 43.54 26.28
CA GLY A 4 -8.14 42.22 26.67
C GLY A 4 -7.96 41.19 25.55
N ILE A 5 -6.83 40.49 25.59
CA ILE A 5 -6.54 39.27 24.80
C ILE A 5 -7.57 38.19 25.18
N ALA A 6 -8.37 37.73 24.22
CA ALA A 6 -9.26 36.58 24.42
C ALA A 6 -8.46 35.27 24.29
N ASP A 7 -8.27 34.60 25.43
CA ASP A 7 -7.70 33.26 25.57
C ASP A 7 -8.52 32.21 24.81
N SER A 8 -7.89 31.60 23.80
CA SER A 8 -8.40 30.43 23.09
C SER A 8 -7.95 29.15 23.79
N SER A 9 -8.70 28.69 24.80
CA SER A 9 -8.46 27.37 25.37
C SER A 9 -9.77 26.66 25.75
N SER A 10 -9.81 25.36 25.42
CA SER A 10 -10.87 24.36 25.70
C SER A 10 -11.97 24.11 24.66
N LYS A 11 -11.60 23.80 23.40
CA LYS A 11 -12.40 22.81 22.65
C LYS A 11 -12.12 21.42 23.22
N GLN A 12 -12.87 21.07 24.26
CA GLN A 12 -12.90 19.72 24.81
C GLN A 12 -13.45 18.78 23.72
N TRP A 13 -12.55 18.06 23.05
CA TRP A 13 -12.94 16.97 22.15
C TRP A 13 -13.69 15.93 23.00
N LYS A 14 -15.03 15.87 22.87
CA LYS A 14 -15.82 14.84 23.54
C LYS A 14 -15.30 13.49 23.05
N ARG A 15 -14.80 12.71 24.01
CA ARG A 15 -14.36 11.32 23.80
C ARG A 15 -15.56 10.55 23.27
N PHE A 16 -15.53 10.19 21.99
CA PHE A 16 -16.59 9.40 21.36
C PHE A 16 -16.64 8.03 22.04
N ASP A 17 -17.86 7.56 22.29
CA ASP A 17 -18.09 6.28 22.93
C ASP A 17 -17.52 5.17 22.04
N ARG A 18 -16.68 4.30 22.63
CA ARG A 18 -15.91 3.30 21.88
C ARG A 18 -16.77 2.14 21.35
N ASP A 19 -18.04 2.14 21.73
CA ASP A 19 -18.99 1.04 21.52
C ASP A 19 -19.92 1.26 20.31
N GLY A 20 -19.58 2.18 19.40
CA GLY A 20 -20.27 2.28 18.09
C GLY A 20 -21.70 2.81 18.13
N HIS A 21 -22.22 3.19 19.31
CA HIS A 21 -23.53 3.81 19.47
C HIS A 21 -23.41 5.34 19.45
N GLY A 22 -23.06 5.89 18.27
CA GLY A 22 -23.06 7.32 17.99
C GLY A 22 -23.33 7.57 16.51
N HIS A 23 -23.97 8.69 16.18
CA HIS A 23 -24.18 9.09 14.79
C HIS A 23 -22.85 9.11 14.04
N THR A 24 -22.69 8.23 13.06
CA THR A 24 -21.53 8.23 12.16
C THR A 24 -21.61 9.47 11.27
N GLY A 25 -20.60 10.32 11.34
CA GLY A 25 -20.47 11.45 10.41
C GLY A 25 -20.19 10.94 8.99
N PRO A 26 -20.33 11.79 7.96
CA PRO A 26 -20.15 11.40 6.55
C PRO A 26 -18.73 10.90 6.23
N PHE A 27 -17.76 11.22 7.09
CA PHE A 27 -16.35 10.83 6.95
C PHE A 27 -15.92 9.73 7.93
N GLY A 28 -16.86 9.12 8.65
CA GLY A 28 -16.58 8.14 9.70
C GLY A 28 -16.30 8.77 11.07
N ILE A 29 -15.88 7.92 12.02
CA ILE A 29 -15.55 8.31 13.39
C ILE A 29 -14.09 7.94 13.64
N PRO A 30 -13.23 8.89 14.06
CA PRO A 30 -11.84 8.59 14.43
C PRO A 30 -11.77 7.52 15.53
N GLU A 31 -10.82 6.58 15.40
CA GLU A 31 -10.57 5.46 16.34
C GLU A 31 -11.71 4.43 16.48
N ALA A 32 -12.80 4.57 15.72
CA ALA A 32 -13.82 3.53 15.66
C ALA A 32 -13.31 2.29 14.92
N LYS A 33 -13.91 1.13 15.21
CA LYS A 33 -13.63 -0.14 14.52
C LYS A 33 -14.34 -0.22 13.17
N CYS A 34 -14.21 0.84 12.35
CA CYS A 34 -14.80 0.95 11.03
C CYS A 34 -13.72 1.34 10.01
N ASP A 35 -13.87 0.87 8.77
CA ASP A 35 -13.01 1.29 7.65
C ASP A 35 -13.43 2.66 7.09
N SER A 36 -12.54 3.24 6.29
CA SER A 36 -12.76 4.56 5.69
C SER A 36 -13.86 4.53 4.62
N PRO A 37 -14.90 5.39 4.69
CA PRO A 37 -15.89 5.48 3.62
C PRO A 37 -15.29 6.16 2.39
N VAL A 38 -15.85 5.89 1.20
CA VAL A 38 -15.43 6.53 -0.07
C VAL A 38 -15.49 8.06 0.02
N ALA A 39 -16.44 8.62 0.78
CA ALA A 39 -16.53 10.06 1.02
C ALA A 39 -15.25 10.63 1.67
N LEU A 40 -14.63 9.90 2.60
CA LEU A 40 -13.36 10.31 3.21
C LEU A 40 -12.20 10.20 2.21
N VAL A 41 -12.17 9.16 1.38
CA VAL A 41 -11.15 8.98 0.32
C VAL A 41 -11.20 10.15 -0.66
N ASN A 42 -12.40 10.53 -1.12
CA ASN A 42 -12.58 11.65 -2.04
C ASN A 42 -12.19 12.99 -1.41
N ALA A 43 -12.67 13.27 -0.19
CA ALA A 43 -12.32 14.50 0.53
C ALA A 43 -10.80 14.62 0.76
N THR A 44 -10.13 13.49 1.04
CA THR A 44 -8.67 13.44 1.18
C THR A 44 -7.98 13.76 -0.14
N ALA A 45 -8.44 13.19 -1.25
CA ALA A 45 -7.86 13.46 -2.57
C ALA A 45 -8.05 14.93 -2.99
N GLU A 46 -9.21 15.52 -2.72
CA GLU A 46 -9.47 16.97 -2.93
C GLU A 46 -8.51 17.83 -2.11
N TYR A 47 -8.35 17.51 -0.82
CA TYR A 47 -7.42 18.23 0.05
C TYR A 47 -5.97 18.12 -0.44
N LEU A 48 -5.51 16.92 -0.80
CA LEU A 48 -4.18 16.69 -1.33
C LEU A 48 -3.94 17.45 -2.63
N ARG A 49 -4.93 17.44 -3.54
CA ARG A 49 -4.86 18.19 -4.79
C ARG A 49 -4.69 19.68 -4.55
N ALA A 50 -5.50 20.25 -3.66
CA ALA A 50 -5.52 21.68 -3.40
C ALA A 50 -4.27 22.18 -2.67
N ASN A 51 -3.66 21.34 -1.81
CA ASN A 51 -2.63 21.79 -0.88
C ASN A 51 -1.22 21.24 -1.15
N TRP A 52 -1.11 20.06 -1.79
CA TRP A 52 0.15 19.32 -1.88
C TRP A 52 0.58 18.98 -3.30
N ALA A 53 -0.33 18.90 -4.28
CA ALA A 53 -0.01 18.44 -5.63
C ALA A 53 0.99 19.31 -6.41
N SER A 54 1.30 20.53 -5.95
CA SER A 54 2.35 21.36 -6.54
C SER A 54 3.66 21.37 -5.75
N ARG A 55 3.72 20.65 -4.62
CA ARG A 55 4.82 20.70 -3.65
C ARG A 55 5.59 19.38 -3.52
N LEU A 56 5.05 18.30 -4.06
CA LEU A 56 5.62 16.96 -3.95
C LEU A 56 6.32 16.57 -5.25
N ASP A 57 7.48 15.92 -5.12
CA ASP A 57 8.21 15.36 -6.27
C ASP A 57 7.66 13.99 -6.71
N PHE A 58 7.14 13.20 -5.77
CA PHE A 58 6.53 11.88 -5.98
C PHE A 58 5.71 11.48 -4.73
N VAL A 59 4.91 10.43 -4.86
CA VAL A 59 4.08 9.86 -3.78
C VAL A 59 4.33 8.37 -3.64
N ILE A 60 4.43 7.91 -2.39
CA ILE A 60 4.50 6.50 -2.01
C ILE A 60 3.13 6.11 -1.45
N TRP A 61 2.51 5.08 -2.00
CA TRP A 61 1.24 4.53 -1.54
C TRP A 61 1.45 3.06 -1.17
N THR A 62 1.45 2.75 0.13
CA THR A 62 1.85 1.43 0.64
C THR A 62 0.72 0.40 0.71
N GLY A 63 -0.29 0.47 -0.17
CA GLY A 63 -1.37 -0.52 -0.25
C GLY A 63 -2.47 -0.38 0.81
N ASP A 64 -3.16 -1.49 1.07
CA ASP A 64 -4.33 -1.64 1.95
C ASP A 64 -5.49 -0.71 1.58
N SER A 65 -5.87 -0.78 0.31
CA SER A 65 -7.13 -0.17 -0.17
C SER A 65 -8.33 -1.06 0.10
N GLY A 66 -8.11 -2.37 0.11
CA GLY A 66 -9.14 -3.32 0.52
C GLY A 66 -9.57 -3.09 1.97
N ARG A 67 -10.88 -3.08 2.24
CA ARG A 67 -11.40 -3.05 3.62
C ARG A 67 -11.02 -4.31 4.39
N HIS A 68 -11.09 -4.22 5.72
CA HIS A 68 -10.97 -5.37 6.60
C HIS A 68 -12.18 -6.30 6.45
N ASP A 69 -11.96 -7.58 6.73
CA ASP A 69 -13.00 -8.61 6.74
C ASP A 69 -13.67 -8.70 8.12
N SER A 70 -14.01 -7.56 8.71
CA SER A 70 -14.54 -7.47 10.09
C SER A 70 -16.04 -7.75 10.18
N ASP A 71 -16.78 -7.60 9.07
CA ASP A 71 -18.19 -7.95 8.98
C ASP A 71 -18.36 -9.43 8.64
N ALA A 72 -18.63 -10.26 9.65
CA ALA A 72 -18.83 -11.70 9.47
C ALA A 72 -20.05 -12.03 8.59
N GLU A 73 -21.06 -11.17 8.57
CA GLU A 73 -22.27 -11.33 7.75
C GLU A 73 -22.07 -10.86 6.30
N ILE A 74 -21.06 -10.03 6.05
CA ILE A 74 -20.76 -9.45 4.73
C ILE A 74 -19.26 -9.64 4.45
N PRO A 75 -18.82 -10.88 4.19
CA PRO A 75 -17.43 -11.16 3.89
C PRO A 75 -17.02 -10.47 2.59
N ARG A 76 -15.80 -9.95 2.55
CA ARG A 76 -15.28 -9.28 1.36
C ARG A 76 -14.99 -10.28 0.23
N THR A 77 -15.41 -9.92 -0.98
CA THR A 77 -15.14 -10.65 -2.21
C THR A 77 -13.85 -10.17 -2.87
N PHE A 78 -13.31 -10.96 -3.81
CA PHE A 78 -12.14 -10.54 -4.57
C PHE A 78 -12.47 -9.35 -5.50
N GLU A 79 -13.69 -9.33 -6.04
CA GLU A 79 -14.22 -8.28 -6.88
C GLU A 79 -14.30 -6.94 -6.13
N GLU A 80 -14.81 -6.93 -4.90
CA GLU A 80 -14.85 -5.73 -4.04
C GLU A 80 -13.43 -5.21 -3.73
N ILE A 81 -12.47 -6.10 -3.43
CA ILE A 81 -11.07 -5.69 -3.18
C ILE A 81 -10.47 -5.01 -4.43
N VAL A 82 -10.78 -5.54 -5.61
CA VAL A 82 -10.34 -4.96 -6.89
C VAL A 82 -11.01 -3.60 -7.11
N GLU A 83 -12.31 -3.48 -6.86
CA GLU A 83 -13.06 -2.23 -6.96
C GLU A 83 -12.50 -1.16 -6.02
N GLN A 84 -12.22 -1.50 -4.76
CA GLN A 84 -11.60 -0.60 -3.80
C GLN A 84 -10.22 -0.12 -4.25
N ASN A 85 -9.45 -0.99 -4.92
CA ASN A 85 -8.19 -0.60 -5.55
C ASN A 85 -8.38 0.36 -6.74
N TYR A 86 -9.46 0.25 -7.51
CA TYR A 86 -9.80 1.25 -8.52
C TYR A 86 -10.18 2.59 -7.89
N ILE A 87 -11.02 2.59 -6.85
CA ILE A 87 -11.45 3.80 -6.13
C ILE A 87 -10.22 4.56 -5.61
N THR A 88 -9.31 3.88 -4.89
CA THR A 88 -8.09 4.52 -4.39
C THR A 88 -7.17 4.96 -5.52
N ALA A 89 -7.02 4.16 -6.58
CA ALA A 89 -6.19 4.54 -7.73
C ALA A 89 -6.73 5.79 -8.44
N ASP A 90 -8.04 5.90 -8.62
CA ASP A 90 -8.69 7.07 -9.24
C ASP A 90 -8.56 8.31 -8.35
N ALA A 91 -8.71 8.16 -7.03
CA ALA A 91 -8.44 9.22 -6.06
C ALA A 91 -6.98 9.70 -6.15
N MET A 92 -6.01 8.79 -6.27
CA MET A 92 -4.60 9.13 -6.45
C MET A 92 -4.32 9.83 -7.79
N ARG A 93 -4.92 9.37 -8.90
CA ARG A 93 -4.81 10.06 -10.21
C ARG A 93 -5.40 11.46 -10.16
N TYR A 94 -6.55 11.61 -9.49
CA TYR A 94 -7.19 12.90 -9.30
C TYR A 94 -6.32 13.84 -8.47
N ALA A 95 -5.78 13.36 -7.35
CA ALA A 95 -4.92 14.15 -6.47
C ALA A 95 -3.61 14.55 -7.16
N PHE A 96 -3.03 13.64 -7.95
CA PHE A 96 -1.65 13.72 -8.43
C PHE A 96 -1.52 13.48 -9.94
N PRO A 97 -2.14 14.31 -10.81
CA PRO A 97 -2.18 14.06 -12.25
C PRO A 97 -0.81 14.14 -12.94
N ALA A 98 0.13 14.91 -12.39
CA ALA A 98 1.48 15.11 -12.94
C ALA A 98 2.60 14.57 -12.02
N ILE A 99 2.26 14.08 -10.82
CA ILE A 99 3.25 13.59 -9.86
C ILE A 99 3.31 12.07 -9.94
N PRO A 100 4.51 11.46 -10.04
CA PRO A 100 4.66 10.01 -10.01
C PRO A 100 4.13 9.43 -8.69
N VAL A 101 3.12 8.57 -8.77
CA VAL A 101 2.67 7.73 -7.65
C VAL A 101 3.29 6.33 -7.77
N VAL A 102 3.77 5.78 -6.65
CA VAL A 102 4.34 4.43 -6.55
C VAL A 102 3.49 3.58 -5.59
N PRO A 103 2.60 2.71 -6.11
CA PRO A 103 1.78 1.82 -5.28
C PRO A 103 2.55 0.60 -4.78
N ASN A 104 2.06 -0.02 -3.72
CA ASN A 104 2.51 -1.29 -3.15
C ASN A 104 1.32 -2.19 -2.81
N ILE A 105 1.52 -3.51 -2.81
CA ILE A 105 0.49 -4.47 -2.42
C ILE A 105 0.45 -4.59 -0.91
N GLY A 106 -0.70 -4.26 -0.31
CA GLY A 106 -1.00 -4.54 1.09
C GLY A 106 -1.58 -5.94 1.32
N ASN A 107 -1.67 -6.36 2.59
CA ASN A 107 -2.19 -7.68 2.92
C ASN A 107 -3.71 -7.77 2.80
N ASN A 108 -4.41 -6.64 2.77
CA ASN A 108 -5.84 -6.54 2.47
C ASN A 108 -6.12 -6.34 0.96
N ASP A 109 -5.11 -6.06 0.12
CA ASP A 109 -5.28 -5.96 -1.35
C ASP A 109 -5.29 -7.32 -2.07
N ILE A 110 -5.30 -8.41 -1.29
CA ILE A 110 -5.28 -9.79 -1.77
C ILE A 110 -6.42 -10.59 -1.12
N SER A 111 -6.84 -11.67 -1.78
CA SER A 111 -7.87 -12.58 -1.28
C SER A 111 -7.41 -14.04 -1.35
N PRO A 112 -7.48 -14.80 -0.24
CA PRO A 112 -7.83 -14.37 1.13
C PRO A 112 -6.81 -13.39 1.73
N HIS A 113 -7.17 -12.67 2.81
CA HIS A 113 -6.23 -11.71 3.44
C HIS A 113 -4.95 -12.43 3.84
N ASN A 114 -3.79 -11.77 3.75
CA ASN A 114 -2.45 -12.32 4.06
C ASN A 114 -1.98 -13.51 3.18
N GLU A 115 -2.87 -14.18 2.46
CA GLU A 115 -2.59 -15.48 1.84
C GLU A 115 -2.36 -15.36 0.33
N LEU A 116 -1.14 -15.00 -0.05
CA LEU A 116 -0.73 -14.93 -1.45
C LEU A 116 0.13 -16.15 -1.83
N PRO A 117 -0.35 -17.06 -2.70
CA PRO A 117 0.46 -18.19 -3.15
C PRO A 117 1.62 -17.76 -4.06
N SER A 118 2.56 -18.68 -4.28
CA SER A 118 3.74 -18.45 -5.13
C SER A 118 3.39 -17.91 -6.53
N PRO A 119 4.28 -17.11 -7.14
CA PRO A 119 4.21 -16.71 -8.54
C PRO A 119 3.88 -17.90 -9.43
N GLY A 120 2.96 -17.71 -10.37
CA GLY A 120 2.52 -18.79 -11.25
C GLY A 120 1.22 -19.48 -10.83
N HIS A 121 0.86 -19.46 -9.54
CA HIS A 121 -0.44 -19.96 -9.10
C HIS A 121 -1.59 -19.12 -9.71
N LYS A 122 -2.72 -19.76 -10.06
CA LYS A 122 -3.87 -19.09 -10.73
C LYS A 122 -4.35 -17.85 -9.97
N ARG A 123 -4.44 -17.93 -8.64
CA ARG A 123 -4.84 -16.80 -7.78
C ARG A 123 -3.85 -15.64 -7.82
N ALA A 124 -2.54 -15.89 -7.61
CA ALA A 124 -1.53 -14.83 -7.68
C ALA A 124 -1.52 -14.14 -9.06
N ARG A 125 -1.60 -14.93 -10.16
CA ARG A 125 -1.71 -14.39 -11.52
C ARG A 125 -2.96 -13.52 -11.70
N LEU A 126 -4.09 -13.95 -11.15
CA LEU A 126 -5.35 -13.20 -11.21
C LEU A 126 -5.22 -11.88 -10.43
N THR A 127 -4.72 -11.91 -9.20
CA THR A 127 -4.46 -10.74 -8.36
C THR A 127 -3.60 -9.71 -9.09
N TYR A 128 -2.41 -10.10 -9.55
CA TYR A 128 -1.50 -9.17 -10.23
C TYR A 128 -2.09 -8.64 -11.53
N ARG A 129 -2.84 -9.46 -12.26
CA ARG A 129 -3.53 -9.00 -13.47
C ARG A 129 -4.56 -7.91 -13.15
N GLN A 130 -5.41 -8.11 -12.15
CA GLN A 130 -6.44 -7.10 -11.81
C GLN A 130 -5.82 -5.84 -11.21
N LEU A 131 -4.87 -5.98 -10.27
CA LEU A 131 -4.15 -4.82 -9.73
C LEU A 131 -3.38 -4.06 -10.82
N SER A 132 -2.81 -4.74 -11.83
CA SER A 132 -2.13 -4.06 -12.94
C SER A 132 -3.07 -3.20 -13.79
N LYS A 133 -4.37 -3.54 -13.83
CA LYS A 133 -5.38 -2.74 -14.50
C LYS A 133 -5.80 -1.56 -13.64
N ALA A 134 -6.09 -1.80 -12.36
CA ALA A 134 -6.42 -0.74 -11.40
C ALA A 134 -5.30 0.30 -11.30
N TRP A 135 -4.05 -0.13 -11.31
CA TRP A 135 -2.86 0.72 -11.20
C TRP A 135 -2.24 1.11 -12.54
N HIS A 136 -3.01 1.04 -13.63
CA HIS A 136 -2.55 1.48 -14.95
C HIS A 136 -2.03 2.93 -14.89
N GLY A 137 -0.88 3.19 -15.53
CA GLY A 137 -0.17 4.47 -15.47
C GLY A 137 0.73 4.67 -14.24
N PHE A 138 0.57 3.88 -13.17
CA PHE A 138 1.47 3.94 -12.02
C PHE A 138 2.69 3.02 -12.17
N ILE A 139 2.51 1.83 -12.75
CA ILE A 139 3.59 0.87 -13.01
C ILE A 139 4.23 1.19 -14.37
N PRO A 140 5.56 1.35 -14.47
CA PRO A 140 6.25 1.54 -15.74
C PRO A 140 6.06 0.34 -16.69
N ASP A 141 5.94 0.60 -17.99
CA ASP A 141 5.67 -0.45 -19.00
C ASP A 141 6.77 -1.53 -19.02
N ASP A 142 8.03 -1.13 -18.88
CA ASP A 142 9.19 -2.05 -18.82
C ASP A 142 9.18 -2.94 -17.56
N GLN A 143 8.39 -2.58 -16.55
CA GLN A 143 8.27 -3.30 -15.29
C GLN A 143 6.99 -4.13 -15.19
N MET A 144 6.07 -3.98 -16.13
CA MET A 144 4.78 -4.66 -16.12
C MET A 144 4.93 -6.20 -16.09
N ARG A 145 5.95 -6.75 -16.77
CA ARG A 145 6.25 -8.19 -16.73
C ARG A 145 6.70 -8.64 -15.35
N THR A 146 7.58 -7.87 -14.70
CA THR A 146 8.06 -8.14 -13.33
C THR A 146 6.89 -8.11 -12.36
N PHE A 147 6.04 -7.08 -12.44
CA PHE A 147 4.87 -6.94 -11.60
C PHE A 147 3.86 -8.08 -11.79
N ARG A 148 3.51 -8.43 -13.04
CA ARG A 148 2.58 -9.52 -13.34
C ARG A 148 3.09 -10.91 -12.93
N TYR A 149 4.39 -11.04 -12.70
CA TYR A 149 4.99 -12.26 -12.17
C TYR A 149 5.01 -12.28 -10.64
N GLY A 150 5.62 -11.26 -10.01
CA GLY A 150 5.94 -11.28 -8.58
C GLY A 150 5.23 -10.25 -7.71
N GLY A 151 4.44 -9.34 -8.28
CA GLY A 151 3.76 -8.27 -7.56
C GLY A 151 4.67 -7.15 -7.04
N TYR A 152 5.91 -7.07 -7.53
CA TYR A 152 6.89 -6.04 -7.20
C TYR A 152 7.46 -5.39 -8.46
N PHE A 153 7.95 -4.16 -8.36
CA PHE A 153 8.53 -3.42 -9.48
C PHE A 153 9.46 -2.30 -9.01
N ALA A 154 10.29 -1.79 -9.92
CA ALA A 154 11.10 -0.60 -9.70
C ALA A 154 10.48 0.60 -10.44
N LYS A 155 10.59 1.81 -9.91
CA LYS A 155 10.18 3.03 -10.63
C LYS A 155 11.17 4.14 -10.37
N ASP A 156 11.72 4.67 -11.46
CA ASP A 156 12.53 5.88 -11.38
C ASP A 156 11.60 7.07 -11.11
N VAL A 157 11.90 7.82 -10.05
CA VAL A 157 11.23 9.06 -9.68
C VAL A 157 12.22 10.22 -9.78
N PRO A 158 11.80 11.49 -9.62
CA PRO A 158 12.72 12.63 -9.69
C PRO A 158 13.91 12.54 -8.72
N ARG A 159 14.89 13.44 -8.91
CA ARG A 159 16.09 13.57 -8.05
C ARG A 159 17.02 12.35 -8.04
N GLY A 160 17.03 11.56 -9.11
CA GLY A 160 17.96 10.43 -9.22
C GLY A 160 17.61 9.25 -8.31
N ILE A 161 16.36 9.16 -7.83
CA ILE A 161 15.89 8.11 -6.93
C ILE A 161 15.18 7.02 -7.72
N THR A 162 15.42 5.75 -7.40
CA THR A 162 14.59 4.62 -7.85
C THR A 162 13.87 4.04 -6.63
N VAL A 163 12.54 3.97 -6.70
CA VAL A 163 11.72 3.33 -5.67
C VAL A 163 11.51 1.86 -6.04
N LEU A 164 11.80 0.96 -5.11
CA LEU A 164 11.50 -0.46 -5.24
C LEU A 164 10.22 -0.76 -4.44
N SER A 165 9.12 -0.99 -5.14
CA SER A 165 7.87 -1.44 -4.54
C SER A 165 7.91 -2.95 -4.36
N LEU A 166 8.08 -3.40 -3.11
CA LEU A 166 8.32 -4.78 -2.73
C LEU A 166 7.00 -5.51 -2.40
N ASN A 167 6.87 -6.76 -2.81
CA ASN A 167 5.78 -7.62 -2.36
C ASN A 167 6.18 -8.30 -1.04
N THR A 168 6.03 -7.58 0.07
CA THR A 168 6.41 -8.04 1.42
C THR A 168 5.54 -9.18 1.93
N ILE A 169 4.40 -9.47 1.27
CA ILE A 169 3.54 -10.61 1.60
C ILE A 169 4.29 -11.94 1.41
N TYR A 170 5.29 -12.01 0.54
CA TYR A 170 6.14 -13.19 0.39
C TYR A 170 7.16 -13.42 1.51
N TRP A 171 7.32 -12.44 2.39
CA TRP A 171 8.14 -12.58 3.60
C TRP A 171 7.30 -12.67 4.87
N TYR A 172 6.00 -12.36 4.77
CA TYR A 172 5.10 -12.28 5.91
C TYR A 172 4.82 -13.65 6.54
N ARG A 173 4.98 -13.76 7.87
CA ARG A 173 4.78 -15.00 8.64
C ARG A 173 3.35 -15.50 8.57
N ALA A 174 2.36 -14.60 8.50
CA ALA A 174 0.95 -14.98 8.41
C ALA A 174 0.55 -15.49 7.01
N ASN A 175 1.41 -15.37 6.00
CA ASN A 175 1.14 -15.97 4.70
C ASN A 175 1.42 -17.47 4.73
N ALA A 176 0.41 -18.27 5.01
CA ALA A 176 0.51 -19.73 5.07
C ALA A 176 0.72 -20.41 3.70
N LYS A 177 0.62 -19.67 2.58
CA LYS A 177 0.75 -20.25 1.22
C LYS A 177 2.17 -20.36 0.71
N VAL A 178 3.14 -19.76 1.40
CA VAL A 178 4.55 -19.77 1.01
C VAL A 178 5.44 -20.02 2.22
N GLY A 179 6.59 -20.64 1.96
CA GLY A 179 7.62 -20.84 2.97
C GLY A 179 8.45 -19.57 3.24
N GLY A 180 9.59 -19.76 3.90
CA GLY A 180 10.60 -18.70 4.06
C GLY A 180 11.51 -18.58 2.83
N CYS A 181 12.67 -17.95 3.01
CA CYS A 181 13.63 -17.63 1.94
C CYS A 181 14.79 -18.63 1.84
N ALA A 182 14.57 -19.88 2.23
CA ALA A 182 15.62 -20.91 2.24
C ALA A 182 15.55 -21.90 1.07
N ALA A 183 14.35 -22.15 0.52
CA ALA A 183 14.19 -23.05 -0.63
C ALA A 183 14.49 -22.31 -1.95
N ASP A 184 15.06 -23.01 -2.92
CA ASP A 184 15.44 -22.45 -4.22
C ASP A 184 14.25 -21.91 -5.03
N ASP A 185 13.08 -22.52 -4.86
CA ASP A 185 11.82 -22.11 -5.50
C ASP A 185 11.04 -21.05 -4.69
N SER A 186 11.62 -20.55 -3.60
CA SER A 186 10.97 -19.57 -2.73
C SER A 186 10.76 -18.24 -3.46
N PRO A 187 9.52 -17.71 -3.50
CA PRO A 187 9.28 -16.37 -4.03
C PRO A 187 9.95 -15.28 -3.19
N GLY A 188 10.08 -15.51 -1.87
CA GLY A 188 10.78 -14.61 -0.98
C GLY A 188 12.28 -14.53 -1.32
N LEU A 189 12.93 -15.67 -1.57
CA LEU A 189 14.34 -15.72 -1.97
C LEU A 189 14.55 -15.09 -3.37
N ALA A 190 13.66 -15.38 -4.31
CA ALA A 190 13.69 -14.79 -5.64
C ALA A 190 13.61 -13.26 -5.61
N GLN A 191 12.75 -12.69 -4.75
CA GLN A 191 12.65 -11.24 -4.57
C GLN A 191 13.91 -10.65 -3.91
N LEU A 192 14.54 -11.33 -2.94
CA LEU A 192 15.83 -10.90 -2.38
C LEU A 192 16.93 -10.87 -3.46
N ALA A 193 16.97 -11.88 -4.33
CA ALA A 193 17.89 -11.90 -5.48
C ALA A 193 17.62 -10.73 -6.45
N TRP A 194 16.34 -10.42 -6.70
CA TRP A 194 15.94 -9.26 -7.49
C TRP A 194 16.39 -7.94 -6.83
N ILE A 195 16.24 -7.76 -5.52
CA ILE A 195 16.74 -6.56 -4.80
C ILE A 195 18.25 -6.41 -4.96
N ARG A 196 19.03 -7.50 -4.81
CA ARG A 196 20.48 -7.48 -5.04
C ARG A 196 20.85 -7.07 -6.45
N TYR A 197 20.05 -7.47 -7.44
CA TYR A 197 20.20 -7.01 -8.81
C TYR A 197 19.90 -5.50 -8.95
N GLN A 198 18.81 -5.01 -8.35
CA GLN A 198 18.46 -3.58 -8.36
C GLN A 198 19.53 -2.71 -7.68
N LEU A 199 20.08 -3.15 -6.54
CA LEU A 199 21.20 -2.48 -5.86
C LEU A 199 22.42 -2.31 -6.77
N ARG A 200 22.79 -3.36 -7.52
CA ARG A 200 23.89 -3.27 -8.49
C ARG A 200 23.59 -2.30 -9.62
N ARG A 201 22.37 -2.33 -10.16
CA ARG A 201 21.93 -1.38 -11.20
C ARG A 201 21.92 0.06 -10.71
N ALA A 202 21.46 0.31 -9.50
CA ALA A 202 21.43 1.63 -8.90
C ALA A 202 22.84 2.22 -8.78
N ARG A 203 23.81 1.41 -8.31
CA ARG A 203 25.24 1.80 -8.27
C ARG A 203 25.79 2.13 -9.67
N GLN A 204 25.51 1.28 -10.67
CA GLN A 204 25.97 1.52 -12.04
C GLN A 204 25.36 2.78 -12.67
N ARG A 205 24.14 3.15 -12.25
CA ARG A 205 23.41 4.32 -12.75
C ARG A 205 23.56 5.56 -11.87
N ASN A 206 24.37 5.48 -10.80
CA ASN A 206 24.51 6.52 -9.77
C ASN A 206 23.16 7.03 -9.24
N ARG A 207 22.31 6.11 -8.77
CA ARG A 207 20.97 6.39 -8.24
C ARG A 207 20.83 5.94 -6.79
N ASP A 208 20.06 6.71 -6.02
CA ASP A 208 19.63 6.32 -4.68
C ASP A 208 18.43 5.37 -4.75
N LEU A 209 18.28 4.51 -3.73
CA LEU A 209 17.17 3.58 -3.64
C LEU A 209 16.29 3.87 -2.43
N ILE A 210 14.98 3.85 -2.65
CA ILE A 210 13.98 3.74 -1.60
C ILE A 210 13.35 2.36 -1.71
N LEU A 211 13.47 1.54 -0.66
CA LEU A 211 12.74 0.28 -0.56
C LEU A 211 11.43 0.54 0.19
N MET A 212 10.30 0.25 -0.46
CA MET A 212 8.97 0.38 0.16
C MET A 212 8.26 -0.97 0.19
N GLY A 213 7.50 -1.19 1.24
CA GLY A 213 6.72 -2.41 1.43
C GLY A 213 5.63 -2.18 2.48
N HIS A 214 4.59 -3.00 2.43
CA HIS A 214 3.46 -2.87 3.34
C HIS A 214 3.74 -3.46 4.72
N VAL A 215 4.19 -4.71 4.77
CA VAL A 215 4.49 -5.40 6.03
C VAL A 215 5.85 -4.93 6.54
N ILE A 216 5.90 -4.41 7.76
CA ILE A 216 7.11 -3.84 8.36
C ILE A 216 8.19 -4.92 8.57
N PRO A 217 9.47 -4.66 8.22
CA PRO A 217 10.56 -5.62 8.36
C PRO A 217 11.00 -5.76 9.82
N ASN A 218 10.35 -6.65 10.57
CA ASN A 218 10.75 -7.02 11.93
C ASN A 218 10.66 -8.55 12.14
N ARG A 219 11.22 -9.04 13.24
CA ARG A 219 11.25 -10.48 13.58
C ARG A 219 9.87 -11.10 13.81
N ASP A 220 8.90 -10.28 14.22
CA ASP A 220 7.54 -10.73 14.51
C ASP A 220 6.71 -10.91 13.24
N ASN A 221 6.97 -10.09 12.22
CA ASN A 221 6.27 -10.08 10.95
C ASN A 221 6.95 -10.96 9.89
N TYR A 222 8.27 -10.89 9.74
CA TYR A 222 8.97 -11.60 8.68
C TYR A 222 9.39 -13.00 9.09
N ARG A 223 9.31 -13.96 8.16
CA ARG A 223 9.84 -15.31 8.37
C ARG A 223 11.35 -15.21 8.65
N PRO A 224 11.92 -15.95 9.61
CA PRO A 224 13.32 -15.76 10.03
C PRO A 224 14.33 -15.77 8.88
N THR A 225 14.21 -16.72 7.95
CA THR A 225 15.12 -16.82 6.80
C THR A 225 15.00 -15.65 5.83
N CYS A 226 13.83 -15.01 5.75
CA CYS A 226 13.64 -13.78 4.96
C CYS A 226 14.14 -12.54 5.71
N TYR A 227 13.87 -12.44 7.02
CA TYR A 227 14.35 -11.35 7.86
C TYR A 227 15.88 -11.27 7.88
N HIS A 228 16.58 -12.41 7.93
CA HIS A 228 18.04 -12.44 7.89
C HIS A 228 18.62 -12.11 6.51
N GLY A 229 17.87 -12.37 5.44
CA GLY A 229 18.32 -12.13 4.07
C GLY A 229 18.03 -10.72 3.55
N TYR A 230 17.06 -10.04 4.16
CA TYR A 230 16.67 -8.65 3.94
C TYR A 230 17.65 -7.71 4.65
#